data_AF-A0A2V7HXX2-F1
#
_entry.id   AF-A0A2V7HXX2-F1
#
_cell.length_a   1.000
_cell.length_b   1.000
_cell.length_c   1.000
_cell.angle_alpha   90.00
_cell.angle_beta   90.00
_cell.angle_gamma   90.00
#
_symmetry.space_group_name_H-M   'P 1'
#
loop_
_entity.id
_entity.type
_entity.pdbx_description
1 polymer ?
#
loop_
_entity_poly.entity_id
_entity_poly.type
_entity_poly.pdbx_seq_one_letter_code
_entity_poly.pdbx_strand_id
1 'polypeptide(L)'
;GPAFVFSERLACARCGISFPEVSPRMFSFNSPYGACPECGGLGTRYEVDAELVVPDAAKSLNQGALAPWAGQAGGLFKQTLKVLARRHGFSQDAQWGKLPKKTRDVILHGETEGGFEGVLKLLERRYKETLSEDTRAEV
;
A
#
# COMPACT_ATOMS: atom_id res chain seq x y z
N GLY A 1 26.93 -0.18 -50.59
CA GLY A 1 26.86 0.64 -49.35
C GLY A 1 25.88 0.01 -48.38
N PRO A 2 25.84 0.44 -47.10
CA PRO A 2 24.89 -0.11 -46.12
C PRO A 2 23.44 0.22 -46.51
N ALA A 3 22.51 -0.67 -46.15
CA ALA A 3 21.08 -0.50 -46.38
C ALA A 3 20.46 0.44 -45.32
N PHE A 4 19.59 1.35 -45.75
CA PHE A 4 18.83 2.24 -44.87
C PHE A 4 17.42 1.68 -44.64
N VAL A 5 16.96 1.71 -43.39
CA VAL A 5 15.61 1.28 -42.99
C VAL A 5 14.79 2.52 -42.63
N PHE A 6 13.61 2.62 -43.22
CA PHE A 6 12.68 3.74 -43.03
C PHE A 6 11.33 3.24 -42.50
N SER A 7 10.58 4.13 -41.85
CA SER A 7 9.25 3.86 -41.31
C SER A 7 8.38 5.11 -41.49
N GLU A 8 7.13 4.92 -41.90
CA GLU A 8 6.10 5.98 -41.96
C GLU A 8 5.46 6.24 -40.59
N ARG A 9 5.69 5.37 -39.61
CA ARG A 9 5.24 5.53 -38.22
C ARG A 9 6.37 6.05 -37.35
N LEU A 10 6.00 6.70 -36.24
CA LEU A 10 6.90 7.12 -35.15
C LEU A 10 7.45 5.89 -34.40
N ALA A 11 8.31 5.13 -35.06
CA ALA A 11 8.83 3.86 -34.58
C ALA A 11 10.36 3.89 -34.45
N CYS A 12 10.87 3.28 -33.38
CA CYS A 12 12.29 3.13 -33.15
C CYS A 12 12.85 1.97 -33.99
N ALA A 13 13.75 2.28 -34.93
CA ALA A 13 14.38 1.29 -35.82
C ALA A 13 15.28 0.25 -35.09
N ARG A 14 15.61 0.48 -33.80
CA ARG A 14 16.45 -0.41 -33.01
C ARG A 14 15.65 -1.44 -32.19
N CYS A 15 14.52 -1.02 -31.61
CA CYS A 15 13.75 -1.85 -30.67
C CYS A 15 12.30 -2.11 -31.12
N GLY A 16 11.86 -1.52 -32.23
CA GLY A 16 10.52 -1.75 -32.79
C GLY A 16 9.37 -1.09 -32.01
N ILE A 17 9.65 -0.30 -30.98
CA ILE A 17 8.63 0.45 -30.24
C ILE A 17 8.05 1.53 -31.15
N SER A 18 6.73 1.59 -31.28
CA SER A 18 6.01 2.62 -32.01
C SER A 18 5.23 3.50 -31.04
N PHE A 19 5.27 4.80 -31.27
CA PHE A 19 4.46 5.79 -30.56
C PHE A 19 3.21 6.14 -31.38
N PRO A 20 2.10 6.50 -30.71
CA PRO A 20 0.96 7.12 -31.37
C PRO A 20 1.33 8.53 -31.87
N GLU A 21 0.47 9.09 -32.71
CA GLU A 21 0.64 10.46 -33.19
C GLU A 21 0.63 11.46 -32.04
N VAL A 22 1.61 12.38 -32.05
CA VAL A 22 1.79 13.37 -30.99
C VAL A 22 0.64 14.36 -31.01
N SER A 23 -0.12 14.44 -29.91
CA SER A 23 -1.18 15.42 -29.75
C SER A 23 -1.04 16.17 -28.43
N PRO A 24 -1.54 17.43 -28.32
CA PRO A 24 -1.46 18.20 -27.08
C PRO A 24 -2.04 17.50 -25.86
N ARG A 25 -3.06 16.63 -26.04
CA ARG A 25 -3.71 15.88 -24.95
C ARG A 25 -2.77 14.87 -24.28
N MET A 26 -1.76 14.38 -24.99
CA MET A 26 -0.74 13.48 -24.42
C MET A 26 0.17 14.18 -23.40
N PHE A 27 0.21 15.51 -23.40
CA PHE A 27 0.97 16.31 -22.45
C PHE A 27 0.09 16.88 -21.33
N SER A 28 -1.21 16.57 -21.35
CA SER A 28 -2.14 17.00 -20.32
C SER A 28 -2.29 15.91 -19.26
N PHE A 29 -1.80 16.20 -18.05
CA PHE A 29 -2.01 15.33 -16.88
C PHE A 29 -3.48 15.24 -16.45
N ASN A 30 -4.32 16.18 -16.91
CA ASN A 30 -5.78 16.15 -16.71
C ASN A 30 -6.50 15.31 -17.77
N SER A 31 -5.79 14.70 -18.72
CA SER A 31 -6.36 13.83 -19.74
C SER A 31 -5.92 12.39 -19.49
N PRO A 32 -6.78 11.38 -19.64
CA PRO A 32 -6.38 9.98 -19.51
C PRO A 32 -5.28 9.58 -20.50
N TYR A 33 -5.10 10.32 -21.60
CA TYR A 33 -4.04 10.11 -22.59
C TYR A 33 -2.65 10.59 -22.15
N GLY A 34 -2.57 11.56 -21.23
CA GLY A 34 -1.32 12.12 -20.71
C GLY A 34 -1.12 11.88 -19.21
N ALA A 35 -2.16 11.43 -18.50
CA ALA A 35 -2.09 11.10 -17.09
C ALA A 35 -1.24 9.86 -16.85
N CYS A 36 -0.38 9.92 -15.83
CA CYS A 36 0.31 8.73 -15.35
C CYS A 36 -0.72 7.71 -14.85
N PRO A 37 -0.70 6.46 -15.32
CA PRO A 37 -1.72 5.47 -14.96
C PRO A 37 -1.72 5.10 -13.48
N GLU A 38 -0.60 5.33 -12.79
CA GLU A 38 -0.45 4.93 -11.39
C GLU A 38 -0.92 6.00 -10.39
N CYS A 39 -0.88 7.28 -10.76
CA CYS A 39 -1.36 8.39 -9.91
C CYS A 39 -2.51 9.19 -10.54
N GLY A 40 -3.02 8.77 -11.69
CA GLY A 40 -4.08 9.47 -12.41
C GLY A 40 -3.74 10.90 -12.83
N GLY A 41 -2.44 11.24 -12.92
CA GLY A 41 -1.99 12.60 -13.24
C GLY A 41 -1.89 13.56 -12.04
N LEU A 42 -2.17 13.11 -10.81
CA LEU A 42 -2.07 13.94 -9.59
C LEU A 42 -0.62 14.24 -9.18
N GLY A 43 0.33 13.38 -9.58
CA GLY A 43 1.74 13.49 -9.19
C GLY A 43 2.06 13.03 -7.76
N THR A 44 1.04 12.59 -7.01
CA THR A 44 1.17 12.08 -5.63
C THR A 44 0.45 10.73 -5.49
N ARG A 45 0.78 9.98 -4.45
CA ARG A 45 0.06 8.77 -4.04
C ARG A 45 -0.19 8.81 -2.54
N TYR A 46 -1.28 8.18 -2.15
CA TYR A 46 -1.56 7.90 -0.76
C TYR A 46 -0.79 6.64 -0.34
N GLU A 47 0.03 6.79 0.68
CA GLU A 47 0.75 5.70 1.34
C GLU A 47 0.37 5.72 2.82
N VAL A 48 0.30 4.53 3.42
CA VAL A 48 -0.01 4.41 4.85
C VAL A 48 1.27 4.61 5.65
N ASP A 49 1.29 5.62 6.49
CA ASP A 49 2.42 5.87 7.40
C ASP A 49 2.34 4.92 8.62
N ALA A 50 3.38 4.10 8.79
CA ALA A 50 3.48 3.15 9.89
C ALA A 50 3.52 3.83 11.27
N GLU A 51 4.01 5.07 11.37
CA GLU A 51 4.03 5.81 12.63
C GLU A 51 2.62 6.27 13.03
N LEU A 52 1.78 6.63 12.06
CA LEU A 52 0.37 6.97 12.31
C LEU A 52 -0.47 5.74 12.66
N VAL A 53 -0.10 4.57 12.16
CA VAL A 53 -0.75 3.29 12.52
C VAL A 53 -0.51 2.94 14.00
N VAL A 54 0.64 3.34 14.57
CA VAL A 54 1.00 3.09 15.96
C VAL A 54 1.30 4.40 16.70
N PRO A 55 0.28 5.20 17.03
CA PRO A 55 0.46 6.55 17.56
C PRO A 55 1.04 6.57 18.98
N ASP A 56 0.89 5.47 19.73
CA ASP A 56 1.39 5.34 21.10
C ASP A 56 2.07 3.98 21.31
N ALA A 57 3.40 3.98 21.22
CA ALA A 57 4.22 2.80 21.41
C ALA A 57 4.25 2.29 22.88
N ALA A 58 3.74 3.06 23.84
CA ALA A 58 3.63 2.66 25.23
C ALA A 58 2.38 1.82 25.52
N LYS A 59 1.40 1.79 24.60
CA LYS A 59 0.24 0.89 24.69
C LYS A 59 0.59 -0.50 24.20
N SER A 60 -0.10 -1.49 24.75
CA SER A 60 -0.09 -2.86 24.23
C SER A 60 -1.09 -3.04 23.09
N LEU A 61 -1.01 -4.18 22.39
CA LEU A 61 -1.96 -4.52 21.33
C LEU A 61 -3.40 -4.60 21.85
N ASN A 62 -3.58 -5.16 23.05
CA ASN A 62 -4.90 -5.24 23.71
C ASN A 62 -5.43 -3.88 24.18
N GLN A 63 -4.54 -2.91 24.44
CA GLN A 63 -4.89 -1.53 24.80
C GLN A 63 -5.09 -0.63 23.58
N GLY A 64 -5.05 -1.18 22.36
CA GLY A 64 -5.27 -0.41 21.13
C GLY A 64 -4.03 0.36 20.65
N ALA A 65 -2.84 -0.25 20.74
CA ALA A 65 -1.63 0.32 20.13
C ALA A 65 -1.77 0.53 18.61
N LEU A 66 -2.56 -0.29 17.92
CA LEU A 66 -2.86 -0.13 16.50
C LEU A 66 -4.14 0.71 16.33
N ALA A 67 -3.97 1.95 15.88
CA ALA A 67 -5.06 2.94 15.83
C ALA A 67 -6.31 2.46 15.07
N PRO A 68 -6.21 1.85 13.87
CA PRO A 68 -7.39 1.47 13.09
C PRO A 68 -8.22 0.34 13.72
N TRP A 69 -7.71 -0.31 14.78
CA TRP A 69 -8.43 -1.37 15.50
C TRP A 69 -8.49 -1.14 17.02
N ALA A 70 -8.26 0.10 17.47
CA ALA A 70 -8.40 0.47 18.88
C ALA A 70 -9.88 0.44 19.35
N GLY A 71 -10.85 0.46 18.43
CA GLY A 71 -12.30 0.52 18.70
C GLY A 71 -13.09 -0.79 18.49
N GLN A 72 -14.43 -0.66 18.39
CA GLN A 72 -15.40 -1.77 18.29
C GLN A 72 -15.24 -2.60 17.00
N ALA A 73 -14.73 -2.02 15.92
CA ALA A 73 -14.46 -2.69 14.64
C ALA A 73 -13.29 -3.72 14.68
N GLY A 74 -12.64 -3.89 15.84
CA GLY A 74 -11.46 -4.72 16.04
C GLY A 74 -11.68 -6.24 16.18
N GLY A 75 -12.91 -6.74 16.21
CA GLY A 75 -13.19 -8.14 16.61
C GLY A 75 -12.41 -9.21 15.84
N LEU A 76 -12.49 -9.20 14.51
CA LEU A 76 -11.80 -10.15 13.64
C LEU A 76 -10.27 -9.97 13.69
N PHE A 77 -9.82 -8.73 13.78
CA PHE A 77 -8.39 -8.44 13.86
C PHE A 77 -7.78 -8.88 15.19
N LYS A 78 -8.52 -8.75 16.31
CA LYS A 78 -8.13 -9.32 17.62
C LYS A 78 -7.97 -10.84 17.55
N GLN A 79 -8.83 -11.54 16.82
CA GLN A 79 -8.66 -12.98 16.59
C GLN A 79 -7.40 -13.28 15.78
N THR A 80 -7.13 -12.50 14.73
CA THR A 80 -5.91 -12.61 13.92
C THR A 80 -4.66 -12.41 14.78
N LEU A 81 -4.63 -11.36 15.61
CA LEU A 81 -3.54 -11.13 16.56
C LEU A 81 -3.34 -12.30 17.53
N LYS A 82 -4.42 -12.98 17.97
CA LYS A 82 -4.31 -14.18 18.84
C LYS A 82 -3.64 -15.35 18.13
N VAL A 83 -3.94 -15.55 16.85
CA VAL A 83 -3.28 -16.58 16.04
C VAL A 83 -1.80 -16.23 15.85
N LEU A 84 -1.49 -14.99 15.51
CA LEU A 84 -0.11 -14.51 15.35
C LEU A 84 0.69 -14.62 16.64
N ALA A 85 0.10 -14.23 17.78
CA ALA A 85 0.72 -14.32 19.10
C ALA A 85 1.12 -15.75 19.45
N ARG A 86 0.25 -16.72 19.18
CA ARG A 86 0.54 -18.15 19.40
C ARG A 86 1.63 -18.67 18.46
N ARG A 87 1.61 -18.24 17.19
CA ARG A 87 2.57 -18.68 16.17
C ARG A 87 3.98 -18.15 16.40
N HIS A 88 4.10 -16.89 16.82
CA HIS A 88 5.39 -16.19 17.00
C HIS A 88 5.84 -16.06 18.45
N GLY A 89 5.02 -16.50 19.40
CA GLY A 89 5.38 -16.51 20.82
C GLY A 89 5.55 -15.12 21.43
N PHE A 90 4.66 -14.17 21.12
CA PHE A 90 4.68 -12.83 21.73
C PHE A 90 3.46 -12.58 22.63
N SER A 91 3.64 -11.72 23.64
CA SER A 91 2.55 -11.26 24.50
C SER A 91 1.80 -10.09 23.86
N GLN A 92 0.47 -10.14 23.88
CA GLN A 92 -0.39 -9.04 23.42
C GLN A 92 -0.54 -7.92 24.44
N ASP A 93 -0.13 -8.17 25.68
CA ASP A 93 -0.17 -7.21 26.80
C ASP A 93 1.16 -6.48 26.97
N ALA A 94 2.20 -6.90 26.26
CA ALA A 94 3.46 -6.16 26.19
C ALA A 94 3.25 -4.84 25.41
N GLN A 95 3.89 -3.77 25.89
CA GLN A 95 3.91 -2.48 25.19
C GLN A 95 4.52 -2.65 23.80
N TRP A 96 3.95 -2.01 22.79
CA TRP A 96 4.39 -2.13 21.40
C TRP A 96 5.89 -1.89 21.24
N GLY A 97 6.43 -0.82 21.85
CA GLY A 97 7.85 -0.47 21.79
C GLY A 97 8.78 -1.53 22.41
N LYS A 98 8.26 -2.41 23.27
CA LYS A 98 9.00 -3.51 23.89
C LYS A 98 8.93 -4.81 23.10
N LEU A 99 8.09 -4.89 22.07
CA LEU A 99 8.03 -6.07 21.21
C LEU A 99 9.30 -6.20 20.37
N PRO A 100 9.79 -7.43 20.14
CA PRO A 100 10.91 -7.68 19.24
C PRO A 100 10.64 -7.05 17.87
N LYS A 101 11.69 -6.50 17.23
CA LYS A 101 11.56 -5.88 15.90
C LYS A 101 10.91 -6.85 14.90
N LYS A 102 11.35 -8.11 14.87
CA LYS A 102 10.78 -9.17 14.03
C LYS A 102 9.25 -9.33 14.22
N THR A 103 8.77 -9.24 15.47
CA THR A 103 7.33 -9.30 15.77
C THR A 103 6.59 -8.08 15.25
N ARG A 104 7.16 -6.88 15.45
CA ARG A 104 6.58 -5.64 14.90
C ARG A 104 6.53 -5.68 13.38
N ASP A 105 7.59 -6.16 12.74
CA ASP A 105 7.68 -6.31 11.29
C ASP A 105 6.63 -7.30 10.77
N VAL A 106 6.43 -8.44 11.43
CA VAL A 106 5.37 -9.41 11.09
C VAL A 106 3.98 -8.77 11.19
N ILE A 107 3.73 -7.96 12.22
CA ILE A 107 2.42 -7.32 12.39
C ILE A 107 2.18 -6.24 11.32
N LEU A 108 3.19 -5.40 11.03
CA LEU A 108 3.04 -4.30 10.08
C LEU A 108 3.08 -4.76 8.62
N HIS A 109 4.02 -5.63 8.27
CA HIS A 109 4.34 -6.02 6.89
C HIS A 109 3.91 -7.45 6.52
N GLY A 110 3.47 -8.24 7.50
CA GLY A 110 2.96 -9.58 7.26
C GLY A 110 4.03 -10.68 7.24
N GLU A 111 3.61 -11.87 6.79
CA GLU A 111 4.41 -13.08 6.69
C GLU A 111 4.35 -13.64 5.27
N THR A 112 5.48 -14.12 4.76
CA THR A 112 5.54 -14.77 3.45
C THR A 112 4.83 -16.13 3.44
N GLU A 113 4.95 -16.91 4.51
CA GLU A 113 4.46 -18.30 4.56
C GLU A 113 3.16 -18.47 5.38
N GLY A 114 2.78 -17.47 6.16
CA GLY A 114 1.70 -17.58 7.14
C GLY A 114 0.34 -17.01 6.73
N GLY A 115 0.23 -16.49 5.50
CA GLY A 115 -0.99 -15.96 4.91
C GLY A 115 -1.49 -14.63 5.51
N PHE A 116 -0.79 -14.06 6.49
CA PHE A 116 -1.11 -12.74 7.03
C PHE A 116 -0.36 -11.67 6.24
N GLU A 117 -1.08 -10.75 5.61
CA GLU A 117 -0.50 -9.78 4.66
C GLU A 117 0.09 -8.52 5.31
N GLY A 118 -0.09 -8.36 6.62
CA GLY A 118 0.37 -7.18 7.36
C GLY A 118 -0.69 -6.08 7.46
N VAL A 119 -0.62 -5.32 8.54
CA VAL A 119 -1.51 -4.18 8.80
C VAL A 119 -1.44 -3.12 7.70
N LEU A 120 -0.24 -2.75 7.24
CA LEU A 120 -0.09 -1.66 6.27
C LEU A 120 -0.80 -2.00 4.96
N LYS A 121 -0.58 -3.22 4.46
CA LYS A 121 -1.21 -3.69 3.23
C LYS A 121 -2.72 -3.86 3.36
N LEU A 122 -3.21 -4.28 4.53
CA LEU A 122 -4.65 -4.33 4.84
C LEU A 122 -5.29 -2.94 4.74
N LEU A 123 -4.64 -1.91 5.30
CA LEU A 123 -5.11 -0.53 5.28
C LEU A 123 -5.06 0.05 3.87
N GLU A 124 -3.96 -0.15 3.14
CA GLU A 124 -3.85 0.27 1.75
C GLU A 124 -4.95 -0.34 0.86
N ARG A 125 -5.24 -1.64 1.05
CA ARG A 125 -6.32 -2.31 0.31
C ARG A 125 -7.68 -1.70 0.66
N ARG A 126 -7.97 -1.51 1.95
CA ARG A 126 -9.21 -0.85 2.39
C ARG A 126 -9.35 0.53 1.79
N TYR A 127 -8.30 1.36 1.83
CA TYR A 127 -8.33 2.70 1.24
C TYR A 127 -8.69 2.67 -0.25
N LYS A 128 -8.09 1.73 -1.00
CA LYS A 128 -8.35 1.56 -2.45
C LYS A 128 -9.76 1.04 -2.76
N GLU A 129 -10.27 0.12 -1.95
CA GLU A 129 -11.60 -0.51 -2.13
C GLU A 129 -12.75 0.39 -1.66
N THR A 130 -12.46 1.36 -0.78
CA THR A 130 -13.46 2.24 -0.21
C THR A 130 -13.92 3.28 -1.25
N LEU A 131 -15.20 3.23 -1.59
CA LEU A 131 -15.86 4.06 -2.61
C LEU A 131 -16.39 5.42 -2.08
N SER A 132 -16.31 5.69 -0.77
CA SER A 132 -16.78 6.93 -0.15
C SER A 132 -15.66 7.68 0.58
N GLU A 133 -15.64 9.00 0.45
CA GLU A 133 -14.67 9.91 1.10
C GLU A 133 -14.71 9.79 2.63
N ASP A 134 -15.90 9.65 3.22
CA ASP A 134 -16.08 9.59 4.68
C ASP A 134 -15.45 8.32 5.29
N THR A 135 -15.47 7.21 4.57
CA THR A 135 -14.89 5.94 5.04
C THR A 135 -13.38 5.87 4.78
N ARG A 136 -12.83 6.71 3.90
CA ARG A 136 -11.37 6.85 3.72
C ARG A 136 -10.71 7.61 4.87
N ALA A 137 -11.44 8.47 5.56
CA ALA A 137 -10.94 9.21 6.72
C ALA A 137 -10.81 8.34 7.98
N GLU A 138 -11.42 7.15 8.00
CA GLU A 138 -11.39 6.19 9.12
C GLU A 138 -10.31 5.10 8.97
N VAL A 139 -9.59 5.07 7.84
CA VAL A 139 -8.52 4.11 7.53
C VAL A 139 -7.18 4.60 8.06
#